data_AF-C4L1M8-F1
#
_entry.id   AF-C4L1M8-F1
#
_cell.length_a   1.000
_cell.length_b   1.000
_cell.length_c   1.000
_cell.angle_alpha   90.00
_cell.angle_beta   90.00
_cell.angle_gamma   90.00
#
_symmetry.space_group_name_H-M   'P 1'
#
loop_
_entity.id
_entity.type
_entity.pdbx_description
1 polymer ?
#
loop_
_entity_poly.entity_id
_entity_poly.type
_entity_poly.pdbx_seq_one_letter_code
_entity_poly.pdbx_strand_id
1 'polypeptide(L)'
;MSETKQRFNHMYASAKRSTRLAIQVGLLIVFSGALFYWNDYQRLAEMTWFIGLFPVTACIKLVFRTNALLTFNESVRYRRLVWYECALGFGMIVLFTLLSMMILFREGYASGLLLACSLVLFGIVASESLDRKLKQVDASHVTHRLYSRGKVGHFD
;
A
#
# COMPACT_ATOMS: atom_id res chain seq x y z
N MET A 1 -15.05 -26.49 -0.45
CA MET A 1 -14.07 -25.45 -0.09
C MET A 1 -14.83 -24.13 0.01
N SER A 2 -14.80 -23.42 1.14
CA SER A 2 -15.62 -22.20 1.28
C SER A 2 -15.19 -21.13 0.27
N GLU A 3 -16.16 -20.37 -0.26
CA GLU A 3 -15.95 -19.30 -1.24
C GLU A 3 -14.89 -18.29 -0.75
N THR A 4 -14.89 -17.99 0.55
CA THR A 4 -13.90 -17.16 1.24
C THR A 4 -12.47 -17.70 1.11
N LYS A 5 -12.28 -19.03 1.15
CA LYS A 5 -10.95 -19.66 1.03
C LYS A 5 -10.41 -19.58 -0.41
N GLN A 6 -11.29 -19.69 -1.40
CA GLN A 6 -10.92 -19.47 -2.80
C GLN A 6 -10.53 -18.01 -3.07
N ARG A 7 -11.34 -17.05 -2.58
CA ARG A 7 -11.04 -15.61 -2.69
C ARG A 7 -9.75 -15.24 -1.95
N PHE A 8 -9.50 -15.84 -0.78
CA PHE A 8 -8.23 -15.68 -0.06
C PHE A 8 -7.05 -16.18 -0.89
N ASN A 9 -7.11 -17.39 -1.46
CA ASN A 9 -6.02 -17.95 -2.26
C ASN A 9 -5.71 -17.08 -3.48
N HIS A 10 -6.75 -16.53 -4.12
CA HIS A 10 -6.59 -15.60 -5.24
C HIS A 10 -5.91 -14.29 -4.81
N MET A 11 -6.32 -13.69 -3.69
CA MET A 11 -5.64 -12.51 -3.12
C MET A 11 -4.21 -12.82 -2.68
N TYR A 12 -3.96 -13.99 -2.10
CA TYR A 12 -2.63 -14.40 -1.67
C TYR A 12 -1.68 -14.54 -2.87
N ALA A 13 -2.14 -15.17 -3.96
CA ALA A 13 -1.37 -15.27 -5.19
C ALA A 13 -1.11 -13.89 -5.84
N SER A 14 -2.12 -13.01 -5.88
CA SER A 14 -1.96 -11.63 -6.35
C SER A 14 -0.94 -10.85 -5.51
N ALA A 15 -1.04 -10.94 -4.19
CA ALA A 15 -0.14 -10.27 -3.26
C ALA A 15 1.29 -10.83 -3.30
N LYS A 16 1.46 -12.13 -3.55
CA LYS A 16 2.79 -12.73 -3.75
C LYS A 16 3.46 -12.15 -5.01
N ARG A 17 2.69 -12.01 -6.10
CA ARG A 17 3.15 -11.36 -7.34
C ARG A 17 3.50 -9.88 -7.10
N SER A 18 2.62 -9.13 -6.43
CA SER A 18 2.86 -7.72 -6.14
C SER A 18 4.07 -7.52 -5.21
N THR A 19 4.26 -8.39 -4.21
CA THR A 19 5.43 -8.35 -3.31
C THR A 19 6.72 -8.64 -4.08
N ARG A 20 6.71 -9.64 -4.98
CA ARG A 20 7.88 -9.94 -5.81
C ARG A 20 8.27 -8.74 -6.69
N LEU A 21 7.30 -8.13 -7.35
CA LEU A 21 7.51 -6.93 -8.16
C LEU A 21 7.98 -5.75 -7.31
N ALA A 22 7.36 -5.53 -6.15
CA ALA A 22 7.77 -4.47 -5.23
C ALA A 22 9.20 -4.66 -4.71
N ILE A 23 9.65 -5.90 -4.48
CA ILE A 23 11.04 -6.20 -4.11
C ILE A 23 11.98 -5.90 -5.29
N GLN A 24 11.65 -6.34 -6.50
CA GLN A 24 12.48 -6.08 -7.69
C GLN A 24 12.62 -4.58 -7.95
N VAL A 25 11.51 -3.85 -7.96
CA VAL A 25 11.50 -2.39 -8.14
C VAL A 25 12.19 -1.69 -6.96
N GLY A 26 11.95 -2.15 -5.74
CA GLY A 26 12.61 -1.62 -4.54
C GLY A 26 14.13 -1.78 -4.61
N LEU A 27 14.63 -2.94 -5.03
CA LEU A 27 16.07 -3.17 -5.23
C LEU A 27 16.64 -2.23 -6.30
N LEU A 28 15.96 -2.07 -7.44
CA LEU A 28 16.40 -1.13 -8.47
C LEU A 28 16.50 0.30 -7.93
N ILE A 29 15.52 0.75 -7.14
CA ILE A 29 15.53 2.08 -6.51
C ILE A 29 16.69 2.20 -5.52
N VAL A 30 16.95 1.17 -4.71
CA VAL A 30 18.08 1.17 -3.77
C VAL A 30 19.40 1.28 -4.51
N PHE A 31 19.61 0.47 -5.55
CA PHE A 31 20.82 0.51 -6.37
C PHE A 31 21.01 1.86 -7.07
N SER A 32 19.96 2.43 -7.64
CA SER A 32 20.01 3.76 -8.26
C SER A 32 20.38 4.85 -7.25
N GLY A 33 19.78 4.83 -6.06
CA GLY A 33 20.14 5.78 -5.00
C GLY A 33 21.58 5.61 -4.51
N ALA A 34 22.07 4.36 -4.41
CA ALA A 34 23.46 4.09 -4.05
C ALA A 34 24.45 4.61 -5.10
N LEU A 35 24.12 4.46 -6.39
CA LEU A 35 24.91 5.03 -7.48
C LEU A 35 24.97 6.56 -7.39
N PHE A 36 23.85 7.24 -7.11
CA PHE A 36 23.86 8.69 -6.91
C PHE A 36 24.69 9.10 -5.69
N TYR A 37 24.61 8.35 -4.60
CA TYR A 37 25.41 8.61 -3.41
C TYR A 37 26.91 8.48 -3.68
N TRP A 38 27.34 7.45 -4.44
CA TRP A 38 28.74 7.25 -4.81
C TRP A 38 29.30 8.32 -5.75
N ASN A 39 28.45 9.04 -6.47
CA ASN A 39 28.83 10.13 -7.37
C ASN A 39 28.64 11.52 -6.70
N ASP A 40 28.63 11.56 -5.36
CA ASP A 40 28.43 12.78 -4.55
C ASP A 40 27.10 13.52 -4.75
N TYR A 41 26.11 12.88 -5.39
CA TYR A 41 24.75 13.42 -5.54
C TYR A 41 23.86 13.03 -4.34
N GLN A 42 24.26 13.41 -3.12
CA GLN A 42 23.59 13.00 -1.88
C GLN A 42 22.09 13.34 -1.84
N ARG A 43 21.70 14.57 -2.20
CA ARG A 43 20.29 14.98 -2.24
C ARG A 43 19.47 14.15 -3.23
N LEU A 44 20.07 13.77 -4.36
CA LEU A 44 19.38 12.96 -5.38
C LEU A 44 19.21 11.51 -4.90
N ALA A 45 20.19 10.98 -4.18
CA ALA A 45 20.12 9.67 -3.55
C ALA A 45 18.99 9.61 -2.50
N GLU A 46 18.92 10.60 -1.61
CA GLU A 46 17.87 10.71 -0.60
C GLU A 46 16.48 10.81 -1.23
N MET A 47 16.31 11.66 -2.25
CA MET A 47 15.04 11.72 -3.01
C MET A 47 14.69 10.37 -3.61
N THR A 48 15.65 9.69 -4.22
CA THR A 48 15.42 8.38 -4.85
C THR A 48 14.94 7.35 -3.82
N TRP A 49 15.50 7.33 -2.62
CA TRP A 49 15.05 6.41 -1.57
C TRP A 49 13.73 6.81 -0.92
N PHE A 50 13.57 8.06 -0.48
CA PHE A 50 12.37 8.50 0.25
C PHE A 50 11.13 8.61 -0.65
N ILE A 51 11.30 9.11 -1.88
CA ILE A 51 10.19 9.32 -2.83
C ILE A 51 10.02 8.11 -3.76
N GLY A 52 11.09 7.37 -4.04
CA GLY A 52 11.00 6.16 -4.85
C GLY A 52 10.51 4.97 -4.05
N LEU A 53 11.18 4.63 -2.94
CA LEU A 53 11.03 3.31 -2.33
C LEU A 53 9.62 3.10 -1.76
N PHE A 54 9.15 4.00 -0.90
CA PHE A 54 7.87 3.84 -0.23
C PHE A 54 6.67 4.11 -1.16
N PRO A 55 6.59 5.25 -1.87
CA PRO A 55 5.47 5.53 -2.77
C PRO A 55 5.29 4.50 -3.90
N VAL A 56 6.37 4.13 -4.59
CA VAL A 56 6.28 3.20 -5.73
C VAL A 56 5.87 1.81 -5.27
N THR A 57 6.45 1.30 -4.18
CA THR A 57 6.08 -0.02 -3.65
C THR A 57 4.67 -0.04 -3.08
N ALA A 58 4.21 1.06 -2.46
CA ALA A 58 2.84 1.21 -2.00
C ALA A 58 1.84 1.22 -3.17
N CYS A 59 2.12 1.97 -4.24
CA CYS A 59 1.31 1.99 -5.47
C CYS A 59 1.16 0.59 -6.08
N ILE A 60 2.26 -0.16 -6.22
CA ILE A 60 2.23 -1.54 -6.76
C ILE A 60 1.30 -2.42 -5.92
N LYS A 61 1.44 -2.38 -4.59
CA LYS A 61 0.58 -3.20 -3.69
C LYS A 61 -0.88 -2.79 -3.79
N LEU A 62 -1.16 -1.49 -3.86
CA LEU A 62 -2.50 -0.95 -3.94
C LEU A 62 -3.18 -1.37 -5.24
N VAL A 63 -2.53 -1.20 -6.39
CA VAL A 63 -3.10 -1.54 -7.71
C VAL A 63 -3.42 -3.03 -7.82
N PHE A 64 -2.50 -3.90 -7.40
CA PHE A 64 -2.73 -5.35 -7.44
C PHE A 64 -3.85 -5.79 -6.50
N ARG A 65 -4.01 -5.13 -5.35
CA ARG A 65 -5.10 -5.40 -4.43
C ARG A 65 -6.44 -4.92 -5.00
N THR A 66 -6.51 -3.69 -5.50
CA THR A 66 -7.71 -3.14 -6.15
C THR A 66 -8.17 -4.04 -7.30
N ASN A 67 -7.25 -4.46 -8.17
CA ASN A 67 -7.58 -5.36 -9.28
C ASN A 67 -8.12 -6.72 -8.79
N ALA A 68 -7.53 -7.30 -7.73
CA ALA A 68 -8.03 -8.55 -7.16
C ALA A 68 -9.41 -8.36 -6.49
N LEU A 69 -9.64 -7.25 -5.79
CA LEU A 69 -10.93 -6.97 -5.16
C LEU A 69 -12.03 -6.77 -6.19
N LEU A 70 -11.75 -6.07 -7.28
CA LEU A 70 -12.69 -5.84 -8.39
C LEU A 70 -13.13 -7.14 -9.07
N THR A 71 -12.34 -8.21 -9.01
CA THR A 71 -12.73 -9.52 -9.58
C THR A 71 -13.70 -10.33 -8.72
N PHE A 72 -13.91 -9.99 -7.45
CA PHE A 72 -14.71 -10.82 -6.55
C PHE A 72 -16.20 -10.50 -6.56
N ASN A 73 -16.58 -9.27 -6.90
CA ASN A 73 -17.97 -8.84 -6.84
C ASN A 73 -18.23 -7.71 -7.83
N GLU A 74 -19.18 -7.93 -8.74
CA GLU A 74 -19.53 -6.99 -9.81
C GLU A 74 -20.53 -5.91 -9.37
N SER A 75 -21.07 -5.99 -8.15
CA SER A 75 -22.06 -5.03 -7.70
C SER A 75 -21.51 -3.60 -7.71
N VAL A 76 -22.30 -2.67 -8.26
CA VAL A 76 -21.91 -1.26 -8.43
C VAL A 76 -21.52 -0.62 -7.09
N ARG A 77 -22.23 -0.98 -6.01
CA ARG A 77 -21.98 -0.49 -4.65
C ARG A 77 -20.63 -0.96 -4.12
N TYR A 78 -20.28 -2.23 -4.32
CA TYR A 78 -18.98 -2.78 -3.92
C TYR A 78 -17.84 -2.16 -4.73
N ARG A 79 -18.01 -2.07 -6.06
CA ARG A 79 -17.03 -1.47 -6.96
C ARG A 79 -16.71 -0.02 -6.57
N ARG A 80 -17.73 0.76 -6.21
CA ARG A 80 -17.54 2.16 -5.75
C ARG A 80 -16.74 2.24 -4.45
N LEU A 81 -17.01 1.35 -3.49
CA LEU A 81 -16.25 1.29 -2.23
C LEU A 81 -14.79 0.89 -2.46
N VAL A 82 -14.52 -0.07 -3.34
CA VAL A 82 -13.16 -0.46 -3.72
C VAL A 82 -12.42 0.70 -4.40
N TRP A 83 -13.09 1.47 -5.25
CA TRP A 83 -12.51 2.69 -5.84
C TRP A 83 -12.25 3.78 -4.79
N TYR A 84 -13.12 3.93 -3.79
CA TYR A 84 -12.85 4.86 -2.68
C TYR A 84 -11.63 4.42 -1.86
N GLU A 85 -11.46 3.13 -1.59
CA GLU A 85 -10.26 2.61 -0.93
C GLU A 85 -9.00 2.88 -1.76
N CYS A 86 -9.08 2.65 -3.06
CA CYS A 86 -8.01 2.95 -4.01
C CYS A 86 -7.66 4.46 -4.00
N ALA A 87 -8.66 5.33 -4.13
CA ALA A 87 -8.49 6.78 -4.14
C ALA A 87 -7.92 7.31 -2.81
N LEU A 88 -8.38 6.78 -1.68
CA LEU A 88 -7.83 7.13 -0.36
C LEU A 88 -6.38 6.68 -0.23
N GLY A 89 -6.06 5.45 -0.60
CA GLY A 89 -4.69 4.96 -0.53
C GLY A 89 -3.75 5.74 -1.48
N PHE A 90 -4.18 6.09 -2.69
CA PHE A 90 -3.43 6.99 -3.57
C PHE A 90 -3.25 8.38 -2.95
N GLY A 91 -4.30 8.95 -2.38
CA GLY A 91 -4.23 10.24 -1.68
C GLY A 91 -3.21 10.24 -0.56
N MET A 92 -3.13 9.15 0.22
CA MET A 92 -2.15 8.98 1.28
C MET A 92 -0.71 8.87 0.74
N ILE A 93 -0.51 8.17 -0.38
CA ILE A 93 0.80 8.06 -1.04
C ILE A 93 1.27 9.43 -1.55
N VAL A 94 0.38 10.18 -2.21
CA VAL A 94 0.67 11.54 -2.70
C VAL A 94 1.00 12.46 -1.54
N LEU A 95 0.20 12.44 -0.47
CA LEU A 95 0.44 13.25 0.72
C LEU A 95 1.77 12.91 1.39
N PHE A 96 2.10 11.62 1.54
CA PHE A 96 3.39 11.17 2.05
C PHE A 96 4.55 11.69 1.18
N THR A 97 4.38 11.65 -0.14
CA THR A 97 5.41 12.10 -1.10
C THR A 97 5.66 13.61 -0.97
N LEU A 98 4.58 14.40 -0.93
CA LEU A 98 4.66 15.86 -0.76
C LEU A 98 5.32 16.25 0.56
N LEU A 99 4.98 15.56 1.65
CA LEU A 99 5.61 15.80 2.95
C LEU A 99 7.07 15.40 2.97
N SER A 100 7.41 14.26 2.37
CA SER A 100 8.81 13.82 2.24
C SER A 100 9.64 14.83 1.47
N MET A 101 9.10 15.39 0.38
CA MET A 101 9.74 16.50 -0.34
C MET A 101 9.91 17.72 0.56
N MET A 102 8.86 18.15 1.26
CA MET A 102 8.92 19.34 2.12
C MET A 102 9.99 19.21 3.23
N ILE A 103 10.17 18.01 3.79
CA ILE A 103 11.20 17.72 4.79
C ILE A 103 12.59 17.73 4.17
N LEU A 104 12.77 17.07 3.01
CA LEU A 104 14.07 17.00 2.31
C LEU A 104 14.56 18.37 1.84
N PHE A 105 13.66 19.29 1.51
CA PHE A 105 14.01 20.64 1.05
C PHE A 105 14.18 21.67 2.19
N ARG A 106 13.90 21.31 3.45
CA ARG A 106 13.96 22.26 4.57
C ARG A 106 14.71 21.66 5.75
N GLU A 107 15.94 22.11 5.97
CA GLU A 107 16.78 21.67 7.09
C GLU A 107 16.06 21.90 8.45
N GLY A 108 16.01 20.88 9.31
CA GLY A 108 15.62 21.02 10.73
C GLY A 108 14.31 20.37 11.19
N TYR A 109 13.57 19.61 10.38
CA TYR A 109 12.26 19.07 10.76
C TYR A 109 12.29 17.62 11.27
N ALA A 110 12.66 17.40 12.54
CA ALA A 110 12.41 16.15 13.27
C ALA A 110 10.90 15.79 13.36
N SER A 111 10.02 16.79 13.21
CA SER A 111 8.56 16.65 13.17
C SER A 111 8.02 16.00 11.90
N GLY A 112 8.83 15.89 10.84
CA GLY A 112 8.44 15.22 9.59
C GLY A 112 8.19 13.72 9.76
N LEU A 113 9.00 13.07 10.60
CA LEU A 113 8.90 11.64 10.89
C LEU A 113 7.65 11.33 11.72
N LEU A 114 7.32 12.19 12.69
CA LEU A 114 6.07 12.13 13.46
C LEU A 114 4.83 12.29 12.58
N LEU A 115 4.89 13.17 11.58
CA LEU A 115 3.77 13.43 10.66
C LEU A 115 3.60 12.28 9.64
N ALA A 116 4.70 11.68 9.18
CA ALA A 116 4.68 10.46 8.38
C ALA A 116 4.08 9.28 9.17
N CYS A 117 4.49 9.11 10.43
CA CYS A 117 3.92 8.08 11.32
C CYS A 117 2.43 8.29 11.58
N SER A 118 1.97 9.52 11.81
CA SER A 118 0.55 9.81 12.05
C SER A 118 -0.31 9.60 10.79
N LEU A 119 0.23 9.85 9.61
CA LEU A 119 -0.43 9.51 8.34
C LEU A 119 -0.54 8.01 8.12
N VAL A 120 0.51 7.23 8.41
CA VAL A 120 0.42 5.77 8.34
C VAL A 120 -0.68 5.25 9.28
N LEU A 121 -0.76 5.77 10.51
CA LEU A 121 -1.82 5.44 11.46
C LEU A 121 -3.22 5.82 10.93
N PHE A 122 -3.38 7.02 10.35
CA PHE A 122 -4.64 7.43 9.75
C PHE A 122 -5.05 6.53 8.58
N GLY A 123 -4.09 6.15 7.72
CA GLY A 123 -4.33 5.22 6.62
C GLY A 123 -4.79 3.85 7.09
N ILE A 124 -4.25 3.33 8.19
CA ILE A 124 -4.69 2.07 8.82
C ILE A 124 -6.13 2.19 9.30
N VAL A 125 -6.48 3.26 10.03
CA VAL A 125 -7.84 3.47 10.56
C VAL A 125 -8.86 3.66 9.44
N ALA A 126 -8.51 4.43 8.40
CA ALA A 126 -9.37 4.63 7.24
C ALA A 126 -9.62 3.32 6.48
N SER A 127 -8.58 2.49 6.32
CA SER A 127 -8.69 1.16 5.70
C SER A 127 -9.59 0.23 6.51
N GLU A 128 -9.47 0.19 7.85
CA GLU A 128 -10.36 -0.64 8.68
C GLU A 128 -11.84 -0.23 8.59
N SER A 129 -12.11 1.08 8.47
CA SER A 129 -13.48 1.59 8.30
C SER A 129 -14.09 1.15 6.96
N LEU A 130 -13.30 1.16 5.89
CA LEU A 130 -13.73 0.71 4.56
C LEU A 130 -13.94 -0.80 4.51
N ASP A 131 -13.04 -1.58 5.11
CA ASP A 131 -13.18 -3.03 5.24
C ASP A 131 -14.50 -3.43 5.92
N ARG A 132 -14.91 -2.68 6.97
CA ARG A 132 -16.21 -2.90 7.63
C ARG A 132 -17.37 -2.65 6.68
N LYS A 133 -17.32 -1.56 5.90
CA LYS A 133 -18.36 -1.23 4.90
C LYS A 133 -18.40 -2.24 3.75
N LEU A 134 -17.24 -2.72 3.30
CA LEU A 134 -17.14 -3.75 2.27
C LEU A 134 -17.72 -5.08 2.76
N LYS A 135 -17.45 -5.47 4.01
CA LYS A 135 -18.03 -6.68 4.62
C LYS A 135 -19.56 -6.60 4.81
N GLN A 136 -20.10 -5.40 5.02
CA GLN A 136 -21.56 -5.19 5.07
C GLN A 136 -22.22 -5.36 3.70
N VAL A 137 -21.50 -5.05 2.60
CA VAL A 137 -22.00 -5.21 1.23
C VAL A 137 -21.77 -6.62 0.70
N ASP A 138 -20.67 -7.25 1.10
CA ASP A 138 -20.30 -8.61 0.74
C ASP A 138 -19.79 -9.36 1.97
N ALA A 139 -20.64 -10.24 2.52
CA ALA A 139 -20.31 -11.03 3.72
C ALA A 139 -19.07 -11.93 3.53
N SER A 140 -18.75 -12.28 2.28
CA SER A 140 -17.59 -13.10 1.91
C SER A 140 -16.32 -12.28 1.62
N HIS A 141 -16.38 -10.95 1.80
CA HIS A 141 -15.24 -10.06 1.61
C HIS A 141 -14.08 -10.40 2.56
N VAL A 142 -12.90 -10.53 1.99
CA VAL A 142 -11.68 -10.85 2.73
C VAL A 142 -11.04 -9.56 3.23
N THR A 143 -11.36 -9.20 4.48
CA THR A 143 -10.77 -8.04 5.17
C THR A 143 -9.25 -8.18 5.36
N HIS A 144 -8.56 -7.06 5.56
CA HIS A 144 -7.14 -6.99 5.89
C HIS A 144 -6.76 -7.84 7.11
N ARG A 145 -7.62 -7.88 8.14
CA ARG A 145 -7.42 -8.72 9.34
C ARG A 145 -7.56 -10.20 9.05
N LEU A 146 -8.54 -10.58 8.22
CA LEU A 146 -8.69 -11.98 7.80
C LEU A 146 -7.53 -12.41 6.92
N TYR A 147 -7.07 -11.51 6.04
CA TYR A 147 -5.92 -11.72 5.19
C TYR A 147 -4.61 -11.87 5.98
N SER A 148 -4.40 -11.05 7.02
CA SER A 148 -3.22 -11.15 7.88
C SER A 148 -3.23 -12.41 8.75
N ARG A 149 -4.39 -12.83 9.26
CA ARG A 149 -4.54 -14.08 10.04
C ARG A 149 -4.46 -15.35 9.18
N GLY A 150 -5.08 -15.34 8.00
CA GLY A 150 -5.03 -16.46 7.06
C GLY A 150 -3.62 -16.73 6.52
N LYS A 151 -2.75 -15.70 6.46
CA LYS A 151 -1.32 -15.88 6.16
C LYS A 151 -0.56 -16.72 7.20
N VAL A 152 -1.04 -16.73 8.44
CA VAL A 152 -0.44 -17.49 9.56
C VAL A 152 -1.17 -18.81 9.81
N GLY A 153 -2.09 -19.21 8.91
CA GLY A 153 -2.79 -20.49 8.97
C GLY A 153 -4.04 -20.50 9.85
N HIS A 154 -4.52 -19.36 10.35
CA HIS A 154 -5.79 -19.28 11.10
C HIS A 154 -6.93 -18.84 10.19
N PHE A 155 -7.83 -19.77 9.90
CA PHE A 155 -9.13 -19.54 9.26
C PHE A 155 -10.22 -20.03 10.21
N ASP A 156 -10.51 -19.22 11.24
CA ASP A 156 -11.70 -19.38 12.06
C ASP A 156 -12.79 -18.43 11.58
#